data_AF-A0A9D9G8D4-F1
#
_entry.id   AF-A0A9D9G8D4-F1
#
_cell.length_a   1.000
_cell.length_b   1.000
_cell.length_c   1.000
_cell.angle_alpha   90.00
_cell.angle_beta   90.00
_cell.angle_gamma   90.00
#
_symmetry.space_group_name_H-M   'P 1'
#
loop_
_entity.id
_entity.type
_entity.pdbx_description
1 polymer ?
#
loop_
_entity_poly.entity_id
_entity_poly.type
_entity_poly.pdbx_seq_one_letter_code
_entity_poly.pdbx_strand_id
1 'polypeptide(L)'
;MIELNNIYIHGRYYYNDDKLYIYNTASGIEFNFKGKFASISLQAKIGQTDQAWMRVIIDNDDKNILELKFGVQNEEFTLVDSDLDEIHNIKVLKASEAIESHVIITDLKINGTFLDKPVYKYDLLVFGDSTVSAFGNLGKVDDEKTLFDTDGLNSFAYLTAKHFNWSPNILSGSGWGLTFSPWTTPMRRPMLKFIDKVAVIETIDYDLTQVKPKVILISLGCN
;
A
#
# COMPACT_ATOMS: atom_id res chain seq x y z
N MET A 1 -1.68 -17.60 10.12
CA MET A 1 -0.61 -16.60 10.16
C MET A 1 -0.14 -16.38 8.73
N ILE A 2 0.40 -15.20 8.39
CA ILE A 2 0.86 -14.94 7.03
C ILE A 2 2.28 -15.49 6.79
N GLU A 3 2.42 -16.42 5.84
CA GLU A 3 3.74 -16.93 5.40
C GLU A 3 4.17 -16.24 4.10
N LEU A 4 5.35 -15.61 4.08
CA LEU A 4 5.76 -14.71 2.99
C LEU A 4 6.39 -15.40 1.77
N ASN A 5 6.66 -16.71 1.81
CA ASN A 5 7.46 -17.39 0.77
C ASN A 5 6.84 -17.24 -0.64
N ASN A 6 5.52 -17.41 -0.74
CA ASN A 6 4.76 -17.34 -1.99
C ASN A 6 3.98 -16.02 -2.16
N ILE A 7 4.36 -14.99 -1.42
CA ILE A 7 3.73 -13.68 -1.46
C ILE A 7 4.74 -12.67 -1.99
N TYR A 8 4.33 -11.90 -3.00
CA TYR A 8 5.05 -10.71 -3.42
C TYR A 8 4.57 -9.53 -2.57
N ILE A 9 5.50 -8.73 -2.05
CA ILE A 9 5.18 -7.57 -1.22
C ILE A 9 5.48 -6.31 -2.03
N HIS A 10 4.47 -5.47 -2.22
CA HIS A 10 4.59 -4.18 -2.86
C HIS A 10 4.99 -3.11 -1.85
N GLY A 11 5.93 -2.25 -2.24
CA GLY A 11 6.41 -1.14 -1.44
C GLY A 11 7.17 -1.56 -0.18
N ARG A 12 7.34 -0.60 0.73
CA ARG A 12 8.08 -0.80 1.98
C ARG A 12 7.16 -1.41 3.03
N TYR A 13 7.72 -2.35 3.79
CA TYR A 13 6.99 -3.08 4.82
C TYR A 13 7.86 -3.29 6.05
N TYR A 14 7.20 -3.66 7.14
CA TYR A 14 7.84 -4.22 8.33
C TYR A 14 7.17 -5.55 8.65
N TYR A 15 7.94 -6.61 8.86
CA TYR A 15 7.43 -7.93 9.23
C TYR A 15 7.93 -8.30 10.61
N ASN A 16 7.01 -8.56 11.55
CA ASN A 16 7.32 -8.89 12.93
C ASN A 16 6.17 -9.67 13.57
N ASP A 17 6.49 -10.62 14.45
CA ASP A 17 5.53 -11.47 15.16
C ASP A 17 4.44 -12.07 14.24
N ASP A 18 4.88 -12.59 13.09
CA ASP A 18 4.05 -13.17 12.03
C ASP A 18 2.93 -12.26 11.50
N LYS A 19 3.19 -10.94 11.53
CA LYS A 19 2.32 -9.89 10.99
C LYS A 19 3.07 -9.02 10.01
N LEU A 20 2.38 -8.62 8.95
CA LEU A 20 2.91 -7.72 7.94
C LEU A 20 2.32 -6.32 8.10
N TYR A 21 3.17 -5.35 8.34
CA TYR A 21 2.81 -3.95 8.51
C TYR A 21 3.05 -3.19 7.20
N ILE A 22 1.99 -2.56 6.70
CA ILE A 22 1.92 -1.83 5.43
C ILE A 22 1.56 -0.38 5.73
N TYR A 23 2.43 0.54 5.31
CA TYR A 23 2.29 1.96 5.66
C TYR A 23 1.90 2.79 4.45
N ASN A 24 2.69 2.70 3.38
CA ASN A 24 2.63 3.66 2.30
C ASN A 24 1.50 3.36 1.31
N THR A 25 1.09 4.42 0.61
CA THR A 25 0.18 4.35 -0.53
C THR A 25 0.64 3.30 -1.54
N ALA A 26 -0.31 2.55 -2.10
CA ALA A 26 -0.08 1.48 -3.07
C ALA A 26 0.90 0.38 -2.64
N SER A 27 1.18 0.26 -1.34
CA SER A 27 1.91 -0.88 -0.76
C SER A 27 0.92 -1.97 -0.35
N GLY A 28 1.38 -3.22 -0.25
CA GLY A 28 0.50 -4.34 0.06
C GLY A 28 1.06 -5.67 -0.40
N ILE A 29 0.20 -6.62 -0.75
CA ILE A 29 0.59 -7.97 -1.15
C ILE A 29 -0.02 -8.37 -2.49
N GLU A 30 0.67 -9.25 -3.19
CA GLU A 30 0.18 -9.94 -4.38
C GLU A 30 0.58 -11.42 -4.33
N PHE A 31 -0.36 -12.32 -4.63
CA PHE A 31 -0.10 -13.75 -4.63
C PHE A 31 -0.92 -14.47 -5.69
N ASN A 32 -0.42 -15.62 -6.10
CA ASN A 32 -1.13 -16.54 -6.98
C ASN A 32 -1.52 -17.78 -6.17
N PHE A 33 -2.72 -18.29 -6.39
CA PHE A 33 -3.13 -19.57 -5.82
C PHE A 33 -4.04 -20.32 -6.78
N LYS A 34 -4.06 -21.64 -6.66
CA LYS A 34 -5.11 -22.47 -7.26
C LYS A 34 -6.05 -22.93 -6.17
N GLY A 35 -7.34 -22.65 -6.29
CA GLY A 35 -8.31 -23.01 -5.27
C GLY A 35 -9.68 -22.38 -5.47
N LYS A 36 -10.50 -22.48 -4.43
CA LYS A 36 -11.90 -22.02 -4.44
C LYS A 36 -12.16 -20.82 -3.54
N PHE A 37 -11.30 -20.64 -2.54
CA PHE A 37 -11.52 -19.66 -1.49
C PHE A 37 -10.21 -19.00 -1.08
N ALA A 38 -10.27 -17.69 -0.84
CA ALA A 38 -9.22 -16.94 -0.19
C ALA A 38 -9.82 -15.88 0.75
N SER A 39 -9.26 -15.73 1.94
CA SER A 39 -9.60 -14.67 2.89
C SER A 39 -8.36 -14.02 3.48
N ILE A 40 -8.50 -12.77 3.89
CA ILE A 40 -7.43 -11.98 4.52
C ILE A 40 -7.95 -11.36 5.82
N SER A 41 -7.15 -11.40 6.87
CA SER A 41 -7.45 -10.71 8.12
C SER A 41 -6.64 -9.42 8.21
N LEU A 42 -7.35 -8.31 8.42
CA LEU A 42 -6.80 -6.96 8.39
C LEU A 42 -7.17 -6.22 9.67
N GLN A 43 -6.24 -5.37 10.12
CA GLN A 43 -6.44 -4.45 11.22
C GLN A 43 -5.79 -3.11 10.88
N ALA A 44 -6.48 -2.00 11.12
CA ALA A 44 -5.87 -0.69 11.09
C ALA A 44 -5.14 -0.43 12.42
N LYS A 45 -4.03 0.29 12.39
CA LYS A 45 -3.48 0.91 13.59
C LYS A 45 -3.43 2.43 13.42
N ILE A 46 -3.76 3.07 14.53
CA ILE A 46 -4.12 4.49 14.61
C ILE A 46 -2.96 5.36 14.08
N GLY A 47 -3.28 6.19 13.09
CA GLY A 47 -2.49 7.33 12.68
C GLY A 47 -3.26 8.62 12.97
N GLN A 48 -3.53 9.44 11.94
CA GLN A 48 -4.51 10.52 12.04
C GLN A 48 -5.95 10.00 12.12
N THR A 49 -6.21 8.79 11.60
CA THR A 49 -7.50 8.10 11.68
C THR A 49 -7.31 6.72 12.32
N ASP A 50 -8.42 6.13 12.78
CA ASP A 50 -8.51 4.76 13.29
C ASP A 50 -9.03 3.78 12.22
N GLN A 51 -9.12 4.24 10.97
CA GLN A 51 -9.62 3.50 9.82
C GLN A 51 -8.55 3.36 8.75
N ALA A 52 -8.63 2.29 7.98
CA ALA A 52 -7.83 2.09 6.79
C ALA A 52 -8.71 1.55 5.66
N TRP A 53 -8.20 1.67 4.43
CA TRP A 53 -8.82 0.97 3.32
C TRP A 53 -7.84 0.47 2.27
N MET A 54 -8.21 -0.66 1.68
CA MET A 54 -7.45 -1.39 0.68
C MET A 54 -8.31 -1.60 -0.57
N ARG A 55 -7.65 -1.66 -1.71
CA ARG A 55 -8.20 -2.09 -3.00
C ARG A 55 -7.78 -3.54 -3.25
N VAL A 56 -8.72 -4.38 -3.68
CA VAL A 56 -8.44 -5.75 -4.12
C VAL A 56 -8.68 -5.85 -5.62
N ILE A 57 -7.64 -6.22 -6.36
CA ILE A 57 -7.72 -6.55 -7.78
C ILE A 57 -7.60 -8.07 -7.89
N ILE A 58 -8.60 -8.70 -8.50
CA ILE A 58 -8.68 -10.15 -8.71
C ILE A 58 -8.49 -10.40 -10.20
N ASP A 59 -7.60 -11.32 -10.53
CA ASP A 59 -7.34 -11.77 -11.91
C ASP A 59 -7.00 -10.64 -12.88
N ASN A 60 -6.32 -9.61 -12.37
CA ASN A 60 -5.99 -8.38 -13.09
C ASN A 60 -7.21 -7.61 -13.64
N ASP A 61 -8.40 -7.82 -13.07
CA ASP A 61 -9.60 -7.06 -13.42
C ASP A 61 -9.64 -5.71 -12.71
N ASP A 62 -9.14 -4.69 -13.41
CA ASP A 62 -9.14 -3.30 -12.92
C ASP A 62 -10.50 -2.61 -12.95
N LYS A 63 -11.55 -3.27 -13.47
CA LYS A 63 -12.91 -2.70 -13.53
C LYS A 63 -13.74 -3.09 -12.32
N ASN A 64 -13.46 -4.25 -11.73
CA ASN A 64 -14.22 -4.81 -10.62
C ASN A 64 -13.35 -4.91 -9.36
N ILE A 65 -12.89 -3.75 -8.88
CA ILE A 65 -12.03 -3.64 -7.70
C ILE A 65 -12.89 -3.75 -6.43
N LEU A 66 -12.57 -4.67 -5.53
CA LEU A 66 -13.21 -4.72 -4.22
C LEU A 66 -12.59 -3.68 -3.28
N GLU A 67 -13.42 -3.04 -2.47
CA GLU A 67 -13.00 -2.09 -1.44
C GLU A 67 -13.10 -2.73 -0.06
N LEU A 68 -12.00 -2.79 0.67
CA LEU A 68 -11.99 -3.24 2.06
C LEU A 68 -11.78 -2.01 2.94
N LYS A 69 -12.80 -1.63 3.72
CA LYS A 69 -12.75 -0.52 4.68
C LYS A 69 -12.92 -1.11 6.08
N PHE A 70 -11.97 -0.82 6.98
CA PHE A 70 -11.90 -1.47 8.29
C PHE A 70 -11.28 -0.56 9.35
N GLY A 71 -11.54 -0.89 10.61
CA GLY A 71 -11.05 -0.13 11.76
C GLY A 71 -9.91 -0.83 12.50
N VAL A 72 -9.75 -0.48 13.78
CA VAL A 72 -8.75 -1.06 14.68
C VAL A 72 -9.05 -2.48 15.15
N GLN A 73 -10.22 -3.02 14.84
CA GLN A 73 -10.52 -4.41 15.12
C GLN A 73 -9.93 -5.30 14.03
N ASN A 74 -9.52 -6.52 14.41
CA ASN A 74 -9.06 -7.48 13.42
C ASN A 74 -10.27 -8.11 12.73
N GLU A 75 -10.41 -7.83 11.44
CA GLU A 75 -11.57 -8.21 10.63
C GLU A 75 -11.13 -9.15 9.49
N GLU A 76 -11.89 -10.20 9.23
CA GLU A 76 -11.64 -11.15 8.12
C GLU A 76 -12.51 -10.79 6.91
N PHE A 77 -11.87 -10.66 5.75
CA PHE A 77 -12.50 -10.34 4.47
C PHE A 77 -12.33 -11.49 3.49
N THR A 78 -13.43 -11.95 2.91
CA THR A 78 -13.41 -12.88 1.79
C THR A 78 -12.95 -12.16 0.53
N LEU A 79 -11.92 -12.70 -0.12
CA LEU A 79 -11.37 -12.21 -1.38
C LEU A 79 -11.90 -13.03 -2.56
N VAL A 80 -11.95 -14.35 -2.41
CA VAL A 80 -12.49 -15.29 -3.40
C VAL A 80 -13.40 -16.26 -2.68
N ASP A 81 -14.55 -16.54 -3.28
CA ASP A 81 -15.48 -17.61 -2.89
C ASP A 81 -16.15 -18.12 -4.18
N SER A 82 -15.66 -19.24 -4.69
CA SER A 82 -16.02 -19.81 -5.99
C SER A 82 -16.33 -21.29 -5.87
N ASP A 83 -17.28 -21.78 -6.68
CA ASP A 83 -17.55 -23.21 -6.80
C ASP A 83 -16.50 -23.95 -7.64
N LEU A 84 -15.68 -23.22 -8.40
CA LEU A 84 -14.70 -23.74 -9.34
C LEU A 84 -13.28 -23.70 -8.75
N ASP A 85 -12.54 -24.79 -8.94
CA ASP A 85 -11.12 -24.87 -8.57
C ASP A 85 -10.25 -24.24 -9.67
N GLU A 86 -10.04 -22.93 -9.57
CA GLU A 86 -9.39 -22.11 -10.59
C GLU A 86 -8.08 -21.49 -10.10
N ILE A 87 -7.29 -20.97 -11.04
CA ILE A 87 -6.08 -20.21 -10.71
C ILE A 87 -6.47 -18.75 -10.59
N HIS A 88 -6.12 -18.14 -9.47
CA HIS A 88 -6.36 -16.73 -9.22
C HIS A 88 -5.05 -15.97 -8.97
N ASN A 89 -5.02 -14.72 -9.41
CA ASN A 89 -4.06 -13.69 -9.00
C ASN A 89 -4.79 -12.67 -8.12
N ILE A 90 -4.29 -12.46 -6.90
CA ILE A 90 -4.91 -11.55 -5.95
C ILE A 90 -3.92 -10.48 -5.55
N LYS A 91 -4.29 -9.22 -5.76
CA LYS A 91 -3.50 -8.03 -5.40
C LYS A 91 -4.30 -7.19 -4.40
N VAL A 92 -3.77 -7.04 -3.19
CA VAL A 92 -4.39 -6.27 -2.09
C VAL A 92 -3.48 -5.09 -1.77
N LEU A 93 -3.87 -3.88 -2.14
CA LEU A 93 -3.04 -2.67 -2.03
C LEU A 93 -3.72 -1.57 -1.20
N LYS A 94 -2.93 -0.87 -0.40
CA LYS A 94 -3.39 0.25 0.42
C LYS A 94 -3.74 1.47 -0.42
N ALA A 95 -4.95 1.97 -0.26
CA ALA A 95 -5.43 3.16 -0.96
C ALA A 95 -4.99 4.45 -0.25
N SER A 96 -5.13 4.49 1.07
CA SER A 96 -4.80 5.64 1.91
C SER A 96 -3.30 5.90 2.02
N GLU A 97 -2.91 7.08 2.48
CA GLU A 97 -1.51 7.44 2.67
C GLU A 97 -0.94 7.08 4.04
N ALA A 98 0.38 7.16 4.18
CA ALA A 98 1.08 6.70 5.37
C ALA A 98 0.70 7.47 6.64
N ILE A 99 0.39 8.76 6.54
CA ILE A 99 0.10 9.60 7.71
C ILE A 99 -1.29 9.32 8.32
N GLU A 100 -2.21 8.78 7.52
CA GLU A 100 -3.59 8.55 7.95
C GLU A 100 -3.69 7.35 8.88
N SER A 101 -3.18 6.22 8.42
CA SER A 101 -3.16 4.97 9.16
C SER A 101 -2.19 3.99 8.50
N HIS A 102 -1.82 2.94 9.24
CA HIS A 102 -1.15 1.78 8.66
C HIS A 102 -2.00 0.53 8.82
N VAL A 103 -1.80 -0.40 7.89
CA VAL A 103 -2.53 -1.66 7.79
C VAL A 103 -1.65 -2.78 8.33
N ILE A 104 -2.24 -3.65 9.12
CA ILE A 104 -1.64 -4.86 9.62
C ILE A 104 -2.38 -6.03 8.98
N ILE A 105 -1.65 -6.84 8.21
CA ILE A 105 -2.13 -8.12 7.70
C ILE A 105 -1.75 -9.17 8.74
N THR A 106 -2.77 -9.74 9.39
CA THR A 106 -2.59 -10.69 10.49
C THR A 106 -2.74 -12.13 10.05
N ASP A 107 -3.51 -12.37 8.99
CA ASP A 107 -3.71 -13.69 8.44
C ASP A 107 -4.03 -13.66 6.94
N LEU A 108 -3.66 -14.72 6.25
CA LEU A 108 -4.04 -14.99 4.87
C LEU A 108 -4.35 -16.47 4.76
N LYS A 109 -5.59 -16.81 4.39
CA LYS A 109 -6.04 -18.20 4.25
C LYS A 109 -6.45 -18.45 2.81
N ILE A 110 -6.11 -19.63 2.33
CA ILE A 110 -6.60 -20.14 1.04
C ILE A 110 -7.15 -21.54 1.23
N ASN A 111 -8.15 -21.90 0.45
CA ASN A 111 -8.53 -23.28 0.20
C ASN A 111 -7.91 -23.71 -1.13
N GLY A 112 -6.72 -24.30 -1.07
CA GLY A 112 -5.98 -24.65 -2.27
C GLY A 112 -4.48 -24.67 -2.05
N THR A 113 -3.73 -24.29 -3.08
CA THR A 113 -2.27 -24.27 -3.04
C THR A 113 -1.74 -22.96 -3.60
N PHE A 114 -0.84 -22.32 -2.85
CA PHE A 114 -0.09 -21.17 -3.37
C PHE A 114 0.75 -21.59 -4.57
N LEU A 115 0.78 -20.75 -5.59
CA LEU A 115 1.64 -20.90 -6.75
C LEU A 115 2.84 -19.95 -6.62
N ASP A 116 3.73 -19.98 -7.60
CA ASP A 116 4.83 -19.03 -7.67
C ASP A 116 4.30 -17.59 -7.62
N LYS A 117 4.92 -16.78 -6.76
CA LYS A 117 4.55 -15.38 -6.61
C LYS A 117 4.82 -14.58 -7.90
N PRO A 118 4.08 -13.49 -8.12
CA PRO A 118 4.35 -12.55 -9.21
C PRO A 118 5.80 -12.06 -9.21
N VAL A 119 6.34 -11.80 -10.40
CA VAL A 119 7.73 -11.36 -10.59
C VAL A 119 7.77 -9.98 -11.23
N TYR A 120 8.33 -9.02 -10.51
CA TYR A 120 8.60 -7.68 -11.02
C TYR A 120 10.10 -7.50 -11.23
N LYS A 121 10.47 -7.08 -12.43
CA LYS A 121 11.89 -6.87 -12.80
C LYS A 121 12.48 -5.62 -12.16
N TYR A 122 11.65 -4.59 -12.00
CA TYR A 122 12.05 -3.27 -11.55
C TYR A 122 11.00 -2.67 -10.62
N ASP A 123 11.47 -1.74 -9.80
CA ASP A 123 10.63 -0.86 -9.00
C ASP A 123 10.61 0.55 -9.60
N LEU A 124 9.48 1.23 -9.45
CA LEU A 124 9.40 2.69 -9.51
C LEU A 124 9.56 3.23 -8.10
N LEU A 125 10.71 3.82 -7.79
CA LEU A 125 10.96 4.43 -6.48
C LEU A 125 10.49 5.89 -6.51
N VAL A 126 9.54 6.25 -5.64
CA VAL A 126 8.91 7.57 -5.63
C VAL A 126 9.06 8.23 -4.28
N PHE A 127 9.48 9.49 -4.29
CA PHE A 127 9.49 10.38 -3.13
C PHE A 127 8.57 11.56 -3.40
N GLY A 128 7.59 11.82 -2.53
CA GLY A 128 6.62 12.88 -2.80
C GLY A 128 5.81 13.39 -1.63
N ASP A 129 4.94 14.33 -1.93
CA ASP A 129 3.97 14.92 -1.01
C ASP A 129 2.55 14.35 -1.26
N SER A 130 1.52 15.15 -0.92
CA SER A 130 0.11 14.83 -1.10
C SER A 130 -0.25 14.46 -2.54
N THR A 131 0.42 15.06 -3.53
CA THR A 131 0.16 14.81 -4.96
C THR A 131 0.48 13.37 -5.37
N VAL A 132 1.55 12.80 -4.80
CA VAL A 132 1.94 11.40 -5.03
C VAL A 132 1.02 10.43 -4.29
N SER A 133 0.56 10.82 -3.10
CA SER A 133 -0.44 10.06 -2.32
C SER A 133 -1.85 10.11 -2.93
N ALA A 134 -2.08 10.93 -3.95
CA ALA A 134 -3.39 11.23 -4.53
C ALA A 134 -4.42 11.77 -3.51
N PHE A 135 -3.95 12.59 -2.57
CA PHE A 135 -4.80 13.19 -1.53
C PHE A 135 -6.04 13.86 -2.12
N GLY A 136 -7.22 13.41 -1.68
CA GLY A 136 -8.51 14.01 -2.05
C GLY A 136 -8.93 13.82 -3.51
N ASN A 137 -8.30 12.92 -4.27
CA ASN A 137 -8.58 12.75 -5.70
C ASN A 137 -9.99 12.25 -6.03
N LEU A 138 -10.69 11.64 -5.08
CA LEU A 138 -12.09 11.23 -5.23
C LEU A 138 -13.08 12.25 -4.61
N GLY A 139 -12.56 13.25 -3.89
CA GLY A 139 -13.36 14.26 -3.21
C GLY A 139 -13.94 15.30 -4.16
N LYS A 140 -14.89 16.09 -3.64
CA LYS A 140 -15.46 17.25 -4.34
C LYS A 140 -14.88 18.54 -3.75
N VAL A 141 -14.90 19.60 -4.56
CA VAL A 141 -14.25 20.89 -4.25
C VAL A 141 -14.69 21.50 -2.91
N ASP A 142 -15.94 21.28 -2.51
CA ASP A 142 -16.54 21.91 -1.32
C ASP A 142 -16.69 20.95 -0.12
N ASP A 143 -16.31 19.68 -0.26
CA ASP A 143 -16.44 18.69 0.80
C ASP A 143 -15.18 18.68 1.69
N GLU A 144 -15.37 18.45 2.99
CA GLU A 144 -14.23 18.17 3.87
C GLU A 144 -13.58 16.84 3.47
N LYS A 145 -12.24 16.83 3.39
CA LYS A 145 -11.50 15.64 2.99
C LYS A 145 -11.68 14.51 4.00
N THR A 146 -12.07 13.34 3.51
CA THR A 146 -12.06 12.10 4.31
C THR A 146 -10.96 11.13 3.87
N LEU A 147 -10.73 10.09 4.66
CA LEU A 147 -9.84 8.96 4.33
C LEU A 147 -10.23 8.29 3.00
N PHE A 148 -11.53 8.13 2.77
CA PHE A 148 -12.06 7.38 1.64
C PHE A 148 -12.14 8.21 0.35
N ASP A 149 -11.82 9.50 0.43
CA ASP A 149 -11.70 10.37 -0.74
C ASP A 149 -10.28 10.36 -1.35
N THR A 150 -9.40 9.50 -0.83
CA THR A 150 -7.99 9.38 -1.27
C THR A 150 -7.70 7.96 -1.73
N ASP A 151 -7.59 7.76 -3.04
CA ASP A 151 -7.21 6.48 -3.64
C ASP A 151 -5.87 6.58 -4.37
N GLY A 152 -4.85 6.04 -3.70
CA GLY A 152 -3.50 5.88 -4.21
C GLY A 152 -3.37 5.09 -5.51
N LEU A 153 -4.30 4.19 -5.82
CA LEU A 153 -4.29 3.44 -7.07
C LEU A 153 -4.76 4.28 -8.27
N ASN A 154 -5.24 5.50 -8.03
CA ASN A 154 -5.48 6.52 -9.05
C ASN A 154 -4.38 7.61 -9.05
N SER A 155 -3.29 7.42 -8.28
CA SER A 155 -2.13 8.33 -8.33
C SER A 155 -1.36 8.15 -9.62
N PHE A 156 -0.77 9.24 -10.12
CA PHE A 156 0.12 9.16 -11.29
C PHE A 156 1.31 8.23 -11.04
N ALA A 157 1.79 8.12 -9.79
CA ALA A 157 2.88 7.24 -9.39
C ALA A 157 2.51 5.76 -9.58
N TYR A 158 1.36 5.33 -9.04
CA TYR A 158 0.88 3.97 -9.25
C TYR A 158 0.56 3.69 -10.71
N LEU A 159 -0.15 4.60 -11.39
CA LEU A 159 -0.52 4.42 -12.80
C LEU A 159 0.72 4.31 -13.70
N THR A 160 1.78 5.05 -13.40
CA THR A 160 3.07 4.94 -14.11
C THR A 160 3.72 3.59 -13.85
N ALA A 161 3.82 3.14 -12.59
CA ALA A 161 4.40 1.84 -12.24
C ALA A 161 3.64 0.70 -12.94
N LYS A 162 2.31 0.74 -12.89
CA LYS A 162 1.43 -0.22 -13.56
C LYS A 162 1.62 -0.22 -15.08
N HIS A 163 1.69 0.93 -15.73
CA HIS A 163 1.90 1.03 -17.18
C HIS A 163 3.18 0.30 -17.64
N PHE A 164 4.25 0.38 -16.85
CA PHE A 164 5.52 -0.28 -17.17
C PHE A 164 5.66 -1.70 -16.58
N ASN A 165 4.62 -2.22 -15.92
CA ASN A 165 4.66 -3.47 -15.14
C ASN A 165 5.83 -3.49 -14.13
N TRP A 166 5.98 -2.40 -13.38
CA TRP A 166 6.93 -2.24 -12.28
C TRP A 166 6.19 -2.24 -10.95
N SER A 167 6.89 -2.65 -9.89
CA SER A 167 6.33 -2.55 -8.55
C SER A 167 6.45 -1.11 -8.04
N PRO A 168 5.38 -0.51 -7.50
CA PRO A 168 5.45 0.81 -6.88
C PRO A 168 6.18 0.73 -5.54
N ASN A 169 7.17 1.59 -5.33
CA ASN A 169 7.79 1.85 -4.03
C ASN A 169 7.63 3.33 -3.71
N ILE A 170 6.49 3.69 -3.13
CA ILE A 170 6.10 5.07 -2.85
C ILE A 170 6.44 5.41 -1.40
N LEU A 171 7.19 6.48 -1.20
CA LEU A 171 7.38 7.13 0.09
C LEU A 171 6.86 8.58 -0.02
N SER A 172 5.66 8.80 0.50
CA SER A 172 5.01 10.11 0.47
C SER A 172 4.29 10.46 1.76
N GLY A 173 4.07 11.75 1.98
CA GLY A 173 3.25 12.25 3.07
C GLY A 173 2.67 13.61 2.74
N SER A 174 1.36 13.78 2.91
CA SER A 174 0.69 15.05 2.65
C SER A 174 1.24 16.17 3.53
N GLY A 175 1.68 17.23 2.86
CA GLY A 175 2.35 18.36 3.50
C GLY A 175 3.86 18.19 3.67
N TRP A 176 4.48 17.04 3.36
CA TRP A 176 5.93 16.88 3.49
C TRP A 176 6.67 17.66 2.39
N GLY A 177 7.81 18.23 2.76
CA GLY A 177 8.71 18.93 1.84
C GLY A 177 10.12 18.36 1.87
N LEU A 178 10.97 18.86 0.97
CA LEU A 178 12.35 18.37 0.84
C LEU A 178 13.21 18.75 2.05
N THR A 179 13.11 20.00 2.53
CA THR A 179 13.93 20.55 3.62
C THR A 179 13.11 21.09 4.79
N PHE A 180 11.90 21.56 4.50
CA PHE A 180 11.00 22.25 5.43
C PHE A 180 9.56 21.89 5.06
N SER A 181 8.66 21.96 6.03
CA SER A 181 7.23 21.93 5.79
C SER A 181 6.50 22.62 6.94
N PRO A 182 5.56 23.55 6.65
CA PRO A 182 4.73 24.15 7.69
C PRO A 182 3.63 23.20 8.20
N TRP A 183 3.44 22.05 7.53
CA TRP A 183 2.40 21.07 7.80
C TRP A 183 2.88 19.89 8.65
N THR A 184 4.17 19.86 8.99
CA THR A 184 4.79 18.80 9.80
C THR A 184 5.17 19.32 11.18
N THR A 185 5.15 18.42 12.17
CA THR A 185 5.66 18.70 13.52
C THR A 185 6.80 17.72 13.84
N PRO A 186 8.02 18.22 14.09
CA PRO A 186 8.48 19.61 13.93
C PRO A 186 8.53 20.02 12.45
N MET A 187 8.38 21.32 12.15
CA MET A 187 8.36 21.87 10.76
C MET A 187 9.66 21.63 9.95
N ARG A 188 10.68 21.07 10.60
CA ARG A 188 11.95 20.60 10.00
C ARG A 188 12.01 19.06 10.03
N ARG A 189 10.97 18.41 9.54
CA ARG A 189 10.90 16.96 9.32
C ARG A 189 11.00 16.65 7.81
N PRO A 190 12.16 16.91 7.17
CA PRO A 190 12.33 16.74 5.73
C PRO A 190 12.22 15.28 5.29
N MET A 191 11.73 15.05 4.07
CA MET A 191 11.68 13.72 3.45
C MET A 191 13.03 13.00 3.49
N LEU A 192 14.14 13.74 3.35
CA LEU A 192 15.50 13.19 3.39
C LEU A 192 15.81 12.36 4.65
N LYS A 193 15.15 12.65 5.78
CA LYS A 193 15.33 11.89 7.04
C LYS A 193 14.62 10.53 7.06
N PHE A 194 13.75 10.27 6.08
CA PHE A 194 12.90 9.08 6.03
C PHE A 194 13.21 8.18 4.81
N ILE A 195 14.18 8.55 3.98
CA ILE A 195 14.52 7.80 2.76
C ILE A 195 14.88 6.35 3.07
N ASP A 196 15.49 6.10 4.22
CA ASP A 196 15.90 4.78 4.73
C ASP A 196 14.91 4.20 5.75
N LYS A 197 13.69 4.76 5.88
CA LYS A 197 12.67 4.29 6.83
C LYS A 197 11.51 3.60 6.11
N VAL A 198 10.76 2.77 6.82
CA VAL A 198 9.58 2.10 6.24
C VAL A 198 8.48 3.09 5.84
N ALA A 199 8.39 4.25 6.50
CA ALA A 199 7.43 5.31 6.19
C ALA A 199 7.90 6.67 6.74
N VAL A 200 7.29 7.76 6.26
CA VAL A 200 7.63 9.15 6.68
C VAL A 200 7.24 9.50 8.12
N ILE A 201 6.45 8.64 8.75
CA ILE A 201 6.02 8.75 10.14
C ILE A 201 6.76 7.78 11.08
N GLU A 202 7.54 6.85 10.53
CA GLU A 202 8.17 5.76 11.28
C GLU A 202 9.67 5.97 11.48
N THR A 203 10.22 5.30 12.50
CA THR A 203 11.66 5.26 12.78
C THR A 203 12.30 3.92 12.44
N ILE A 204 11.51 2.95 11.96
CA ILE A 204 11.98 1.62 11.59
C ILE A 204 12.75 1.73 10.27
N ASP A 205 13.97 1.20 10.27
CA ASP A 205 14.84 1.16 9.10
C ASP A 205 14.28 0.24 8.02
N TYR A 206 14.45 0.63 6.76
CA TYR A 206 14.12 -0.15 5.59
C TYR A 206 15.37 -0.36 4.75
N ASP A 207 15.69 -1.62 4.48
CA ASP A 207 16.84 -2.01 3.69
C ASP A 207 16.60 -1.73 2.20
N LEU A 208 17.12 -0.59 1.74
CA LEU A 208 17.00 -0.15 0.35
C LEU A 208 17.71 -1.06 -0.65
N THR A 209 18.58 -1.98 -0.22
CA THR A 209 19.24 -2.92 -1.13
C THR A 209 18.25 -3.93 -1.73
N GLN A 210 17.07 -4.06 -1.13
CA GLN A 210 15.98 -4.90 -1.63
C GLN A 210 15.21 -4.25 -2.79
N VAL A 211 15.35 -2.93 -2.97
CA VAL A 211 14.70 -2.17 -4.04
C VAL A 211 15.56 -2.23 -5.30
N LYS A 212 14.92 -2.47 -6.44
CA LYS A 212 15.54 -2.55 -7.77
C LYS A 212 15.05 -1.39 -8.65
N PRO A 213 15.38 -0.13 -8.30
CA PRO A 213 14.84 1.01 -9.02
C PRO A 213 15.37 1.05 -10.45
N LYS A 214 14.46 1.11 -11.42
CA LYS A 214 14.81 1.51 -12.80
C LYS A 214 14.76 3.02 -12.97
N VAL A 215 13.82 3.65 -12.27
CA VAL A 215 13.58 5.09 -12.25
C VAL A 215 13.36 5.50 -10.80
N ILE A 216 13.94 6.64 -10.43
CA ILE A 216 13.64 7.35 -9.18
C ILE A 216 12.89 8.62 -9.56
N LEU A 217 11.66 8.76 -9.07
CA LEU A 217 10.83 9.95 -9.29
C LEU A 217 10.75 10.76 -8.00
N ILE A 218 11.10 12.03 -8.07
CA ILE A 218 11.04 12.98 -6.94
C ILE A 218 10.02 14.05 -7.31
N SER A 219 8.91 14.07 -6.60
CA SER A 219 7.83 15.06 -6.74
C SER A 219 7.64 15.78 -5.41
N LEU A 220 8.62 16.64 -5.08
CA LEU A 220 8.68 17.44 -3.87
C LEU A 220 9.02 18.87 -4.23
N GLY A 221 8.41 19.84 -3.54
CA GLY A 221 8.67 21.27 -3.74
C GLY A 221 7.45 22.17 -3.54
N CYS A 222 6.26 21.58 -3.40
CA CYS A 222 5.03 22.34 -3.13
C CYS A 222 4.96 22.89 -1.69
N ASN A 223 5.58 22.20 -0.73
CA ASN A 223 5.54 22.51 0.71
C ASN A 223 6.83 23.13 1.25
#